data_AF-A0A8T5NH74-F1
#
_entry.id   AF-A0A8T5NH74-F1
#
_cell.length_a   1.000
_cell.length_b   1.000
_cell.length_c   1.000
_cell.angle_alpha   90.00
_cell.angle_beta   90.00
_cell.angle_gamma   90.00
#
_symmetry.space_group_name_H-M   'P 1'
#
loop_
_entity.id
_entity.type
_entity.pdbx_description
1 polymer ?
#
loop_
_entity_poly.entity_id
_entity_poly.type
_entity_poly.pdbx_seq_one_letter_code
_entity_poly.pdbx_strand_id
1 'polypeptide(L)'
;MLQDEVISGLISQIFSKKKDLKLAKYAIHKVLFKLKVELPEDSTIREHLPFYWYNYGPFSDVIESNIGALKQEGILREYTTSEEKTILGLDKKIPIPEVDDFEEARKKLSSIVNHVDFFHFNSFVDELYRKYAPCTFMPLFKMDFMNTMESYVEMVSSGQQTLDKFSGFYPDVDKLEDILYDCEAELPSAALFRSFNASFSSFVTEAGRVFDHIRKDGDNLLYLDEEVLHTAEVTWLTFTKGIRILDVGHDKYYNDRLDKWEALYNKSLTTFYTHIDNFSSGVLTEIEPARLFTGSPGDKSKKILSSVIDGYLA
;
A
#
# COMPACT_ATOMS: atom_id res chain seq x y z
N MET A 1 0.23 8.68 30.73
CA MET A 1 1.19 7.89 31.54
C MET A 1 1.03 6.39 31.24
N LEU A 2 -0.11 5.74 31.52
CA LEU A 2 -0.28 4.30 31.24
C LEU A 2 -0.05 3.90 29.76
N GLN A 3 -0.58 4.65 28.79
CA GLN A 3 -0.46 4.30 27.37
C GLN A 3 0.99 4.29 26.87
N ASP A 4 1.77 5.34 27.17
CA ASP A 4 3.16 5.47 26.70
C ASP A 4 4.07 4.43 27.35
N GLU A 5 3.87 4.14 28.64
CA GLU A 5 4.60 3.09 29.35
C GLU A 5 4.34 1.71 28.73
N VAL A 6 3.06 1.40 28.43
CA VAL A 6 2.67 0.14 27.76
C VAL A 6 3.32 0.03 26.38
N ILE A 7 3.19 1.05 25.54
CA ILE A 7 3.72 1.03 24.17
C ILE A 7 5.24 0.91 24.19
N SER A 8 5.91 1.70 25.03
CA SER A 8 7.35 1.65 25.22
C SER A 8 7.79 0.25 25.64
N GLY A 9 7.10 -0.32 26.63
CA GLY A 9 7.25 -1.71 27.09
C GLY A 9 7.20 -2.71 25.94
N LEU A 10 6.14 -2.67 25.13
CA LEU A 10 5.96 -3.56 23.99
C LEU A 10 7.06 -3.39 22.93
N ILE A 11 7.43 -2.16 22.58
CA ILE A 11 8.52 -1.88 21.63
C ILE A 11 9.82 -2.50 22.13
N SER A 12 10.18 -2.33 23.41
CA SER A 12 11.38 -2.94 23.96
C SER A 12 11.33 -4.47 23.93
N GLN A 13 10.16 -5.07 24.17
CA GLN A 13 10.02 -6.54 24.14
C GLN A 13 10.25 -7.12 22.74
N ILE A 14 9.95 -6.39 21.65
CA ILE A 14 10.27 -6.82 20.27
C ILE A 14 11.76 -7.12 20.12
N PHE A 15 12.62 -6.24 20.63
CA PHE A 15 14.07 -6.38 20.53
C PHE A 15 14.66 -7.35 21.55
N SER A 16 14.00 -7.55 22.69
CA SER A 16 14.54 -8.36 23.80
C SER A 16 14.79 -9.84 23.48
N LYS A 17 14.20 -10.36 22.39
CA LYS A 17 14.20 -11.79 22.04
C LYS A 17 15.34 -12.22 21.12
N LYS A 18 15.75 -11.35 20.20
CA LYS A 18 16.81 -11.64 19.23
C LYS A 18 17.96 -10.68 19.53
N LYS A 19 19.08 -11.23 20.02
CA LYS A 19 20.29 -10.46 20.29
C LYS A 19 20.70 -9.72 19.01
N ASP A 20 21.03 -8.44 19.13
CA ASP A 20 21.46 -7.56 18.02
C ASP A 20 20.41 -7.28 16.93
N LEU A 21 19.13 -7.62 17.16
CA LEU A 21 18.03 -7.32 16.24
C LEU A 21 17.96 -5.82 15.97
N LYS A 22 17.94 -5.48 14.67
CA LYS A 22 17.72 -4.12 14.20
C LYS A 22 16.57 -4.12 13.23
N LEU A 23 15.62 -3.23 13.41
CA LEU A 23 14.39 -3.19 12.63
C LEU A 23 14.19 -1.79 12.05
N ALA A 24 13.74 -1.73 10.79
CA ALA A 24 13.13 -0.51 10.29
C ALA A 24 11.89 -0.18 11.15
N LYS A 25 11.58 1.11 11.33
CA LYS A 25 10.34 1.55 12.00
C LYS A 25 9.11 0.82 11.46
N TYR A 26 9.10 0.61 10.15
CA TYR A 26 8.06 -0.12 9.46
C TYR A 26 7.73 -1.49 10.06
N ALA A 27 8.75 -2.27 10.42
CA ALA A 27 8.57 -3.58 10.99
C ALA A 27 8.00 -3.52 12.41
N ILE A 28 8.40 -2.53 13.21
CA ILE A 28 7.86 -2.31 14.57
C ILE A 28 6.35 -2.11 14.51
N HIS A 29 5.90 -1.19 13.64
CA HIS A 29 4.48 -0.90 13.47
C HIS A 29 3.68 -2.11 13.03
N LYS A 30 4.17 -2.86 12.03
CA LYS A 30 3.46 -4.05 11.51
C LYS A 30 3.37 -5.17 12.55
N VAL A 31 4.41 -5.37 13.37
CA VAL A 31 4.39 -6.33 14.48
C VAL A 31 3.38 -5.91 15.55
N LEU A 32 3.37 -4.63 15.93
CA LEU A 32 2.41 -4.12 16.92
C LEU A 32 0.97 -4.10 16.39
N PHE A 33 0.78 -3.87 15.09
CA PHE A 33 -0.51 -4.01 14.44
C PHE A 33 -1.00 -5.46 14.50
N LYS A 34 -0.14 -6.42 14.17
CA LYS A 34 -0.45 -7.86 14.31
C LYS A 34 -0.83 -8.20 15.75
N LEU A 35 -0.10 -7.66 16.73
CA LEU A 35 -0.44 -7.83 18.14
C LEU A 35 -1.83 -7.31 18.46
N LYS A 36 -2.19 -6.09 18.02
CA LYS A 36 -3.53 -5.52 18.25
C LYS A 36 -4.63 -6.44 17.75
N VAL A 37 -4.51 -6.95 16.52
CA VAL A 37 -5.55 -7.78 15.90
C VAL A 37 -5.63 -9.20 16.49
N GLU A 38 -4.57 -9.68 17.15
CA GLU A 38 -4.56 -10.97 17.87
C GLU A 38 -4.95 -10.87 19.35
N LEU A 39 -4.97 -9.66 19.93
CA LEU A 39 -5.43 -9.43 21.29
C LEU A 39 -6.97 -9.51 21.37
N PRO A 40 -7.52 -10.02 22.48
CA PRO A 40 -8.97 -9.97 22.75
C PRO A 40 -9.56 -8.56 22.62
N GLU A 41 -10.83 -8.45 22.26
CA GLU A 41 -11.51 -7.15 22.08
C GLU A 41 -11.62 -6.35 23.38
N ASP A 42 -11.69 -7.03 24.52
CA ASP A 42 -11.75 -6.47 25.88
C ASP A 42 -10.38 -6.17 26.49
N SER A 43 -9.28 -6.43 25.77
CA SER A 43 -7.92 -6.15 26.24
C SER A 43 -7.64 -4.65 26.29
N THR A 44 -7.28 -4.14 27.48
CA THR A 44 -6.87 -2.73 27.67
C THR A 44 -5.63 -2.36 26.83
N ILE A 45 -4.70 -3.32 26.65
CA ILE A 45 -3.51 -3.15 25.81
C ILE A 45 -3.88 -2.92 24.33
N ARG A 46 -4.97 -3.51 23.86
CA ARG A 46 -5.45 -3.35 22.48
C ARG A 46 -5.91 -1.92 22.19
N GLU A 47 -6.47 -1.23 23.18
CA GLU A 47 -6.88 0.18 23.10
C GLU A 47 -5.67 1.12 23.01
N HIS A 48 -4.56 0.76 23.65
CA HIS A 48 -3.32 1.53 23.60
C HIS A 48 -2.59 1.47 22.27
N LEU A 49 -3.01 0.62 21.34
CA LEU A 49 -2.40 0.42 20.03
C LEU A 49 -3.31 0.96 18.91
N PRO A 50 -3.57 2.29 18.80
CA PRO A 50 -4.42 2.80 17.72
C PRO A 50 -3.69 2.74 16.39
N PHE A 51 -4.37 2.35 15.31
CA PHE A 51 -3.77 2.29 13.97
C PHE A 51 -4.72 2.78 12.87
N TYR A 52 -4.13 3.21 11.76
CA TYR A 52 -4.84 3.48 10.50
C TYR A 52 -4.32 2.59 9.40
N TRP A 53 -5.11 2.28 8.39
CA TRP A 53 -4.69 1.42 7.29
C TRP A 53 -3.71 2.03 6.25
N TYR A 54 -3.31 3.30 6.36
CA TYR A 54 -2.52 4.09 5.38
C TYR A 54 -0.98 4.02 5.58
N ASN A 55 -0.01 4.43 4.72
CA ASN A 55 0.16 4.66 3.26
C ASN A 55 1.13 3.62 2.66
N TYR A 56 2.05 3.18 3.53
CA TYR A 56 2.96 2.05 3.37
C TYR A 56 2.58 0.96 4.39
N GLY A 57 1.42 1.06 5.05
CA GLY A 57 0.98 0.25 6.19
C GLY A 57 0.93 1.03 7.50
N PRO A 58 0.25 0.52 8.56
CA PRO A 58 -0.27 1.33 9.66
C PRO A 58 0.82 1.95 10.50
N PHE A 59 1.18 3.21 10.21
CA PHE A 59 1.95 4.03 11.15
C PHE A 59 1.00 4.79 12.05
N SER A 60 0.96 4.33 13.29
CA SER A 60 0.30 5.02 14.38
C SER A 60 1.13 6.23 14.78
N ASP A 61 0.51 7.40 14.90
CA ASP A 61 1.16 8.59 15.45
C ASP A 61 1.58 8.39 16.91
N VAL A 62 0.82 7.61 17.68
CA VAL A 62 1.15 7.26 19.07
C VAL A 62 2.41 6.39 19.11
N ILE A 63 2.51 5.38 18.24
CA ILE A 63 3.71 4.53 18.15
C ILE A 63 4.91 5.35 17.65
N GLU A 64 4.75 6.23 16.65
CA GLU A 64 5.84 7.11 16.19
C GLU A 64 6.31 8.06 17.28
N SER A 65 5.39 8.64 18.06
CA SER A 65 5.74 9.49 19.20
C SER A 65 6.55 8.73 20.25
N ASN A 66 6.13 7.50 20.56
CA ASN A 66 6.83 6.64 21.51
C ASN A 66 8.21 6.20 20.99
N ILE A 67 8.34 5.84 19.71
CA ILE A 67 9.65 5.58 19.08
C ILE A 67 10.55 6.82 19.21
N GLY A 68 10.00 8.02 18.98
CA GLY A 68 10.70 9.29 19.14
C GLY A 68 11.21 9.52 20.56
N ALA A 69 10.36 9.32 21.57
CA ALA A 69 10.72 9.46 22.98
C ALA A 69 11.82 8.46 23.39
N LEU A 70 11.65 7.18 23.03
CA LEU A 70 12.64 6.14 23.30
C LEU A 70 14.01 6.44 22.67
N LYS A 71 14.04 7.07 21.50
CA LYS A 71 15.30 7.55 20.90
C LYS A 71 15.92 8.68 21.71
N GLN A 72 15.13 9.68 22.12
CA GLN A 72 15.61 10.83 22.89
C GLN A 72 16.20 10.41 24.24
N GLU A 73 15.63 9.38 24.87
CA GLU A 73 16.13 8.79 26.13
C GLU A 73 17.35 7.86 25.95
N GLY A 74 17.74 7.62 24.69
CA GLY A 74 18.82 6.69 24.34
C GLY A 74 18.50 5.24 24.68
N ILE A 75 17.22 4.86 24.66
CA ILE A 75 16.75 3.48 24.79
C ILE A 75 16.82 2.79 23.43
N LEU A 76 16.37 3.48 22.37
CA LEU A 76 16.55 3.06 20.99
C LEU A 76 17.68 3.86 20.35
N ARG A 77 18.50 3.17 19.56
CA ARG A 77 19.57 3.78 18.77
C ARG A 77 19.31 3.61 17.28
N GLU A 78 19.51 4.68 16.53
CA GLU A 78 19.47 4.63 15.06
C GLU A 78 20.80 4.17 14.47
N TYR A 79 20.70 3.36 13.43
CA TYR A 79 21.80 2.91 12.60
C TYR A 79 21.41 3.13 11.14
N THR A 80 22.41 3.39 10.30
CA THR A 80 22.24 3.52 8.86
C THR A 80 22.79 2.26 8.19
N THR A 81 22.02 1.65 7.31
CA THR A 81 22.46 0.51 6.49
C THR A 81 23.40 0.98 5.38
N SER A 82 24.04 0.05 4.68
CA SER A 82 24.79 0.35 3.44
C SER A 82 23.94 1.02 2.36
N GLU A 83 22.63 0.78 2.34
CA GLU A 83 21.66 1.40 1.41
C GLU A 83 21.07 2.72 1.92
N GLU A 84 21.73 3.37 2.89
CA GLU A 84 21.26 4.63 3.52
C GLU A 84 19.89 4.55 4.22
N LYS A 85 19.32 3.35 4.40
CA LYS A 85 18.09 3.12 5.16
C LYS A 85 18.34 3.20 6.67
N THR A 86 17.38 3.76 7.40
CA THR A 86 17.43 3.87 8.86
C THR A 86 16.81 2.65 9.54
N ILE A 87 17.55 2.04 10.48
CA ILE A 87 17.09 0.95 11.33
C ILE A 87 17.32 1.27 12.81
N LEU A 88 16.51 0.69 13.69
CA LEU A 88 16.52 0.89 15.13
C LEU A 88 16.97 -0.37 15.85
N GLY A 89 17.83 -0.22 16.86
CA GLY A 89 18.19 -1.29 17.79
C GLY A 89 17.99 -0.86 19.23
N LEU A 90 17.83 -1.83 20.14
CA LEU A 90 17.70 -1.59 21.57
C LEU A 90 19.08 -1.43 22.21
N ASP A 91 19.33 -0.28 22.84
CA ASP A 91 20.58 0.05 23.53
C ASP A 91 20.45 -0.14 25.06
N LYS A 92 19.27 0.18 25.60
CA LYS A 92 18.96 0.03 27.04
C LYS A 92 17.68 -0.77 27.25
N LYS A 93 17.66 -1.63 28.26
CA LYS A 93 16.42 -2.30 28.68
C LYS A 93 15.59 -1.34 29.52
N ILE A 94 14.27 -1.37 29.31
CA ILE A 94 13.31 -0.70 30.18
C ILE A 94 12.62 -1.71 31.10
N PRO A 95 12.15 -1.27 32.28
CA PRO A 95 11.28 -2.08 33.13
C PRO A 95 10.03 -2.55 32.39
N ILE A 96 9.49 -3.68 32.83
CA ILE A 96 8.19 -4.16 32.34
C ILE A 96 7.10 -3.32 33.01
N PRO A 97 6.15 -2.75 32.25
CA PRO A 97 5.02 -2.04 32.83
C PRO A 97 4.19 -2.93 33.76
N GLU A 98 3.84 -2.40 34.93
CA GLU A 98 2.94 -3.07 35.89
C GLU A 98 1.48 -2.76 35.55
N VAL A 99 1.01 -3.32 34.43
CA VAL A 99 -0.36 -3.15 33.93
C VAL A 99 -1.02 -4.51 33.80
N ASP A 100 -2.29 -4.61 34.19
CA ASP A 100 -3.11 -5.80 33.99
C ASP A 100 -3.09 -6.20 32.50
N ASP A 101 -3.05 -7.50 32.22
CA ASP A 101 -2.96 -8.11 30.88
C ASP A 101 -1.64 -7.87 30.08
N PHE A 102 -0.68 -7.10 30.59
CA PHE A 102 0.59 -6.86 29.88
C PHE A 102 1.38 -8.15 29.62
N GLU A 103 1.41 -9.07 30.58
CA GLU A 103 2.13 -10.35 30.43
C GLU A 103 1.50 -11.25 29.36
N GLU A 104 0.17 -11.20 29.17
CA GLU A 104 -0.48 -11.89 28.05
C GLU A 104 -0.09 -11.28 26.71
N ALA A 105 -0.19 -9.95 26.59
CA ALA A 105 0.23 -9.23 25.38
C ALA A 105 1.70 -9.50 25.05
N ARG A 106 2.57 -9.53 26.06
CA ARG A 106 3.99 -9.87 25.92
C ARG A 106 4.21 -11.30 25.41
N LYS A 107 3.43 -12.28 25.88
CA LYS A 107 3.49 -13.67 25.38
C LYS A 107 3.05 -13.76 23.92
N LYS A 108 1.93 -13.13 23.56
CA LYS A 108 1.46 -13.05 22.15
C LYS A 108 2.50 -12.36 21.25
N LEU A 109 3.02 -11.21 21.69
CA LEU A 109 4.09 -10.50 20.98
C LEU A 109 5.33 -11.38 20.78
N SER A 110 5.72 -12.13 21.81
CA SER A 110 6.83 -13.07 21.72
C SER A 110 6.57 -14.16 20.66
N SER A 111 5.34 -14.68 20.59
CA SER A 111 4.94 -15.63 19.55
C SER A 111 5.08 -15.02 18.16
N ILE A 112 4.54 -13.82 17.94
CA ILE A 112 4.61 -13.10 16.65
C ILE A 112 6.08 -12.92 16.23
N VAL A 113 6.92 -12.32 17.08
CA VAL A 113 8.33 -12.02 16.76
C VAL A 113 9.16 -13.27 16.44
N ASN A 114 8.81 -14.42 17.03
CA ASN A 114 9.49 -15.69 16.76
C ASN A 114 9.12 -16.28 15.39
N HIS A 115 7.89 -16.06 14.91
CA HIS A 115 7.42 -16.59 13.62
C HIS A 115 7.70 -15.65 12.45
N VAL A 116 7.97 -14.36 12.71
CA VAL A 116 8.31 -13.40 11.66
C VAL A 116 9.77 -13.56 11.21
N ASP A 117 9.94 -13.82 9.93
CA ASP A 117 11.22 -13.66 9.23
C ASP A 117 11.39 -12.19 8.81
N PHE A 118 12.24 -11.48 9.56
CA PHE A 118 12.53 -10.07 9.28
C PHE A 118 13.45 -9.87 8.07
N PHE A 119 14.08 -10.92 7.53
CA PHE A 119 14.82 -10.85 6.27
C PHE A 119 13.90 -10.95 5.06
N HIS A 120 12.84 -11.77 5.14
CA HIS A 120 11.80 -11.92 4.12
C HIS A 120 10.47 -11.30 4.58
N PHE A 121 10.53 -10.04 5.01
CA PHE A 121 9.42 -9.37 5.70
C PHE A 121 8.14 -9.20 4.85
N ASN A 122 8.28 -9.21 3.51
CA ASN A 122 7.16 -9.02 2.59
C ASN A 122 6.06 -10.08 2.75
N SER A 123 6.39 -11.33 3.08
CA SER A 123 5.38 -12.38 3.31
C SER A 123 4.51 -12.09 4.53
N PHE A 124 5.10 -11.53 5.58
CA PHE A 124 4.34 -11.10 6.76
C PHE A 124 3.45 -9.89 6.43
N VAL A 125 3.94 -8.97 5.61
CA VAL A 125 3.15 -7.82 5.15
C VAL A 125 1.96 -8.27 4.29
N ASP A 126 2.19 -9.20 3.37
CA ASP A 126 1.15 -9.80 2.52
C ASP A 126 0.05 -10.44 3.36
N GLU A 127 0.43 -11.25 4.36
CA GLU A 127 -0.53 -11.82 5.32
C GLU A 127 -1.40 -10.74 5.97
N LEU A 128 -0.79 -9.63 6.39
CA LEU A 128 -1.52 -8.54 7.04
C LEU A 128 -2.55 -7.90 6.10
N TYR A 129 -2.18 -7.63 4.84
CA TYR A 129 -3.12 -7.10 3.85
C TYR A 129 -4.25 -8.08 3.55
N ARG A 130 -3.92 -9.35 3.28
CA ARG A 130 -4.93 -10.34 2.89
C ARG A 130 -5.91 -10.68 4.01
N LYS A 131 -5.49 -10.64 5.28
CA LYS A 131 -6.34 -11.03 6.41
C LYS A 131 -7.11 -9.86 7.03
N TYR A 132 -6.53 -8.67 7.04
CA TYR A 132 -7.06 -7.60 7.89
C TYR A 132 -7.44 -6.33 7.13
N ALA A 133 -7.10 -6.20 5.84
CA ALA A 133 -7.42 -4.98 5.09
C ALA A 133 -8.92 -4.64 5.13
N PRO A 134 -9.31 -3.35 5.19
CA PRO A 134 -10.70 -2.92 5.31
C PRO A 134 -11.59 -3.28 4.11
N CYS A 135 -10.99 -3.54 2.95
CA CYS A 135 -11.70 -3.87 1.73
C CYS A 135 -10.82 -4.69 0.79
N THR A 136 -11.46 -5.46 -0.08
CA THR A 136 -10.82 -6.38 -1.05
C THR A 136 -9.93 -5.66 -2.06
N PHE A 137 -10.28 -4.43 -2.45
CA PHE A 137 -9.46 -3.60 -3.34
C PHE A 137 -8.01 -3.48 -2.86
N MET A 138 -7.77 -3.35 -1.55
CA MET A 138 -6.43 -3.07 -1.03
C MET A 138 -5.40 -4.18 -1.27
N PRO A 139 -5.64 -5.44 -0.89
CA PRO A 139 -4.71 -6.52 -1.21
C PRO A 139 -4.59 -6.73 -2.73
N LEU A 140 -5.69 -6.67 -3.50
CA LEU A 140 -5.62 -6.83 -4.95
C LEU A 140 -4.75 -5.76 -5.60
N PHE A 141 -4.99 -4.49 -5.29
CA PHE A 141 -4.28 -3.39 -5.92
C PHE A 141 -2.83 -3.30 -5.43
N LYS A 142 -2.59 -3.29 -4.11
CA LYS A 142 -1.24 -3.06 -3.57
C LYS A 142 -0.35 -4.30 -3.62
N MET A 143 -0.89 -5.48 -3.30
CA MET A 143 -0.06 -6.69 -3.21
C MET A 143 0.00 -7.45 -4.53
N ASP A 144 -1.08 -7.45 -5.32
CA ASP A 144 -1.12 -8.22 -6.56
C ASP A 144 -0.76 -7.34 -7.78
N PHE A 145 -1.52 -6.26 -8.06
CA PHE A 145 -1.27 -5.42 -9.24
C PHE A 145 0.06 -4.66 -9.17
N MET A 146 0.25 -3.82 -8.15
CA MET A 146 1.44 -2.95 -8.07
C MET A 146 2.74 -3.77 -8.02
N ASN A 147 2.82 -4.82 -7.19
CA ASN A 147 4.03 -5.65 -7.14
C ASN A 147 4.32 -6.37 -8.46
N THR A 148 3.28 -6.82 -9.17
CA THR A 148 3.43 -7.44 -10.50
C THR A 148 3.92 -6.40 -11.51
N MET A 149 3.39 -5.18 -11.46
CA MET A 149 3.79 -4.07 -12.33
C MET A 149 5.23 -3.60 -12.04
N GLU A 150 5.60 -3.47 -10.77
CA GLU A 150 6.98 -3.16 -10.35
C GLU A 150 7.95 -4.21 -10.92
N SER A 151 7.65 -5.50 -10.72
CA SER A 151 8.46 -6.60 -11.25
C SER A 151 8.54 -6.59 -12.78
N TYR A 152 7.44 -6.23 -13.45
CA TYR A 152 7.37 -6.09 -14.90
C TYR A 152 8.32 -4.99 -15.38
N VAL A 153 8.22 -3.78 -14.81
CA VAL A 153 9.04 -2.62 -15.20
C VAL A 153 10.53 -2.91 -14.97
N GLU A 154 10.88 -3.52 -13.85
CA GLU A 154 12.26 -3.92 -13.53
C GLU A 154 12.82 -4.92 -14.56
N MET A 155 12.01 -5.91 -14.94
CA MET A 155 12.42 -6.92 -15.92
C MET A 155 12.61 -6.30 -17.30
N VAL A 156 11.68 -5.47 -17.77
CA VAL A 156 11.78 -4.76 -19.05
C VAL A 156 13.00 -3.85 -19.08
N SER A 157 13.21 -3.07 -18.03
CA SER A 157 14.36 -2.16 -17.88
C SER A 157 15.68 -2.91 -17.97
N SER A 158 15.79 -4.05 -17.29
CA SER A 158 16.99 -4.89 -17.30
C SER A 158 17.21 -5.59 -18.65
N GLY A 159 16.13 -6.04 -19.30
CA GLY A 159 16.17 -6.68 -20.61
C GLY A 159 16.54 -5.72 -21.74
N GLN A 160 16.18 -4.44 -21.66
CA GLN A 160 16.62 -3.42 -22.61
C GLN A 160 18.14 -3.13 -22.53
N GLN A 161 18.77 -3.37 -21.37
CA GLN A 161 20.22 -3.20 -21.20
C GLN A 161 21.04 -4.35 -21.81
N THR A 162 20.42 -5.50 -22.07
CA THR A 162 21.05 -6.66 -22.71
C THR A 162 20.55 -6.82 -24.14
N LEU A 163 21.46 -6.93 -25.12
CA LEU A 163 21.13 -7.05 -26.57
C LEU A 163 20.23 -8.24 -26.95
N ASP A 164 19.93 -9.16 -26.02
CA ASP A 164 18.86 -10.14 -26.16
C ASP A 164 17.50 -9.48 -25.93
N LYS A 165 17.00 -8.77 -26.96
CA LYS A 165 15.58 -8.42 -27.06
C LYS A 165 14.77 -9.70 -26.82
N PHE A 166 14.02 -9.72 -25.72
CA PHE A 166 13.09 -10.77 -25.29
C PHE A 166 12.73 -11.74 -26.41
N SER A 167 13.40 -12.89 -26.43
CA SER A 167 13.17 -13.97 -27.39
C SER A 167 11.82 -14.64 -27.11
N GLY A 168 10.74 -13.96 -27.47
CA GLY A 168 9.38 -14.49 -27.50
C GLY A 168 8.66 -14.65 -26.16
N PHE A 169 9.22 -14.16 -25.05
CA PHE A 169 8.56 -14.18 -23.74
C PHE A 169 8.16 -12.77 -23.34
N TYR A 170 7.02 -12.30 -23.83
CA TYR A 170 6.39 -11.14 -23.22
C TYR A 170 5.95 -11.56 -21.80
N PRO A 171 6.33 -10.81 -20.76
CA PRO A 171 5.67 -10.96 -19.45
C PRO A 171 4.15 -10.90 -19.61
N ASP A 172 3.44 -11.63 -18.77
CA ASP A 172 2.00 -11.85 -18.85
C ASP A 172 1.21 -10.55 -18.57
N VAL A 173 1.14 -9.67 -19.58
CA VAL A 173 0.36 -8.42 -19.56
C VAL A 173 -1.13 -8.71 -19.39
N ASP A 174 -1.60 -9.87 -19.87
CA ASP A 174 -2.99 -10.29 -19.67
C ASP A 174 -3.30 -10.47 -18.18
N LYS A 175 -2.37 -11.06 -17.42
CA LYS A 175 -2.47 -11.12 -15.96
C LYS A 175 -2.50 -9.73 -15.31
N LEU A 176 -1.71 -8.76 -15.79
CA LEU A 176 -1.76 -7.39 -15.26
C LEU A 176 -3.12 -6.72 -15.51
N GLU A 177 -3.66 -6.87 -16.71
CA GLU A 177 -4.97 -6.35 -17.10
C GLU A 177 -6.10 -7.01 -16.28
N ASP A 178 -6.08 -8.33 -16.15
CA ASP A 178 -7.08 -9.09 -15.38
C ASP A 178 -7.10 -8.66 -13.91
N ILE A 179 -5.94 -8.53 -13.26
CA ILE A 179 -5.88 -8.06 -11.87
C ILE A 179 -6.44 -6.63 -11.77
N LEU A 180 -6.18 -5.77 -12.75
CA LEU A 180 -6.66 -4.39 -12.73
C LEU A 180 -8.19 -4.31 -12.88
N TYR A 181 -8.79 -5.18 -13.69
CA TYR A 181 -10.25 -5.32 -13.77
C TYR A 181 -10.85 -5.87 -12.47
N ASP A 182 -10.21 -6.85 -11.83
CA ASP A 182 -10.63 -7.35 -10.52
C ASP A 182 -10.56 -6.23 -9.45
N CYS A 183 -9.55 -5.37 -9.52
CA CYS A 183 -9.47 -4.19 -8.66
C CYS A 183 -10.66 -3.24 -8.89
N GLU A 184 -11.01 -2.94 -10.14
CA GLU A 184 -12.16 -2.07 -10.45
C GLU A 184 -13.48 -2.63 -9.90
N ALA A 185 -13.69 -3.94 -10.03
CA ALA A 185 -14.89 -4.61 -9.55
C ALA A 185 -15.02 -4.58 -8.01
N GLU A 186 -13.90 -4.55 -7.29
CA GLU A 186 -13.84 -4.60 -5.83
C GLU A 186 -13.71 -3.22 -5.16
N LEU A 187 -13.90 -2.14 -5.92
CA LEU A 187 -13.91 -0.78 -5.37
C LEU A 187 -15.02 -0.60 -4.33
N PRO A 188 -14.75 0.08 -3.19
CA PRO A 188 -15.78 0.39 -2.21
C PRO A 188 -16.93 1.20 -2.81
N SER A 189 -18.17 0.81 -2.49
CA SER A 189 -19.39 1.49 -2.93
C SER A 189 -19.77 2.71 -2.09
N ALA A 190 -19.03 2.98 -1.01
CA ALA A 190 -19.27 4.12 -0.13
C ALA A 190 -19.24 5.44 -0.92
N ALA A 191 -20.19 6.34 -0.64
CA ALA A 191 -20.36 7.61 -1.36
C ALA A 191 -19.08 8.47 -1.40
N LEU A 192 -18.26 8.36 -0.35
CA LEU A 192 -16.94 8.98 -0.24
C LEU A 192 -16.05 8.71 -1.47
N PHE A 193 -16.14 7.52 -2.06
CA PHE A 193 -15.28 7.09 -3.17
C PHE A 193 -15.89 7.29 -4.56
N ARG A 194 -17.12 7.83 -4.68
CA ARG A 194 -17.81 7.90 -5.99
C ARG A 194 -16.95 8.55 -7.08
N SER A 195 -16.38 9.71 -6.77
CA SER A 195 -15.55 10.45 -7.74
C SER A 195 -14.17 9.81 -7.93
N PHE A 196 -13.61 9.20 -6.89
CA PHE A 196 -12.40 8.38 -7.02
C PHE A 196 -12.62 7.21 -7.99
N ASN A 197 -13.72 6.46 -7.82
CA ASN A 197 -14.05 5.29 -8.64
C ASN A 197 -14.18 5.67 -10.11
N ALA A 198 -14.81 6.80 -10.43
CA ALA A 198 -14.91 7.29 -11.81
C ALA A 198 -13.54 7.55 -12.44
N SER A 199 -12.62 8.22 -11.72
CA SER A 199 -11.25 8.45 -12.21
C SER A 199 -10.42 7.18 -12.24
N PHE A 200 -10.66 6.23 -11.32
CA PHE A 200 -10.03 4.91 -11.37
C PHE A 200 -10.45 4.15 -12.63
N SER A 201 -11.73 4.15 -13.00
CA SER A 201 -12.21 3.54 -14.25
C SER A 201 -11.52 4.14 -15.49
N SER A 202 -11.29 5.45 -15.51
CA SER A 202 -10.50 6.09 -16.56
C SER A 202 -9.06 5.57 -16.58
N PHE A 203 -8.40 5.48 -15.41
CA PHE A 203 -7.07 4.88 -15.32
C PHE A 203 -7.04 3.45 -15.86
N VAL A 204 -7.99 2.59 -15.46
CA VAL A 204 -8.08 1.20 -15.95
C VAL A 204 -8.23 1.14 -17.47
N THR A 205 -9.09 2.00 -18.03
CA THR A 205 -9.31 2.08 -19.48
C THR A 205 -8.02 2.43 -20.21
N GLU A 206 -7.31 3.45 -19.76
CA GLU A 206 -6.11 3.94 -20.43
C GLU A 206 -4.89 3.04 -20.20
N ALA A 207 -4.75 2.42 -19.02
CA ALA A 207 -3.79 1.34 -18.79
C ALA A 207 -4.04 0.15 -19.73
N GLY A 208 -5.31 -0.23 -19.94
CA GLY A 208 -5.69 -1.26 -20.92
C GLY A 208 -5.24 -0.93 -22.35
N ARG A 209 -5.26 0.35 -22.74
CA ARG A 209 -4.73 0.77 -24.05
C ARG A 209 -3.22 0.63 -24.14
N VAL A 210 -2.50 0.94 -23.07
CA VAL A 210 -1.03 0.71 -22.98
C VAL A 210 -0.75 -0.79 -23.12
N PHE A 211 -1.47 -1.63 -22.38
CA PHE A 211 -1.36 -3.08 -22.46
C PHE A 211 -1.68 -3.63 -23.87
N ASP A 212 -2.72 -3.11 -24.53
CA ASP A 212 -3.01 -3.39 -25.94
C ASP A 212 -1.85 -3.05 -26.87
N HIS A 213 -1.21 -1.90 -26.67
CA HIS A 213 -0.08 -1.46 -27.48
C HIS A 213 1.13 -2.39 -27.30
N ILE A 214 1.47 -2.74 -26.06
CA ILE A 214 2.52 -3.72 -25.74
C ILE A 214 2.27 -5.04 -26.48
N ARG A 215 1.03 -5.53 -26.50
CA ARG A 215 0.66 -6.77 -27.20
C ARG A 215 0.79 -6.68 -28.72
N LYS A 216 0.48 -5.52 -29.33
CA LYS A 216 0.33 -5.37 -30.79
C LYS A 216 1.62 -4.96 -31.50
N ASP A 217 2.32 -3.96 -30.99
CA ASP A 217 3.35 -3.26 -31.77
C ASP A 217 4.77 -3.73 -31.42
N GLY A 218 4.95 -4.46 -30.32
CA GLY A 218 6.19 -5.16 -29.95
C GLY A 218 7.41 -4.28 -29.67
N ASP A 219 7.32 -2.97 -29.91
CA ASP A 219 8.25 -1.98 -29.40
C ASP A 219 7.76 -1.52 -28.02
N ASN A 220 8.44 -1.99 -26.98
CA ASN A 220 8.14 -1.60 -25.62
C ASN A 220 8.53 -0.13 -25.42
N LEU A 221 7.55 0.71 -25.10
CA LEU A 221 7.73 2.08 -24.66
C LEU A 221 7.86 2.07 -23.13
N LEU A 222 9.06 1.78 -22.62
CA LEU A 222 9.33 1.65 -21.18
C LEU A 222 8.77 2.84 -20.37
N TYR A 223 8.79 4.04 -20.94
CA TYR A 223 8.23 5.22 -20.29
C TYR A 223 6.71 5.10 -20.04
N LEU A 224 5.92 4.48 -20.92
CA LEU A 224 4.49 4.25 -20.69
C LEU A 224 4.26 3.23 -19.57
N ASP A 225 5.11 2.21 -19.48
CA ASP A 225 5.05 1.22 -18.40
C ASP A 225 5.37 1.88 -17.05
N GLU A 226 6.41 2.71 -17.02
CA GLU A 226 6.75 3.54 -15.85
C GLU A 226 5.62 4.52 -15.48
N GLU A 227 4.95 5.14 -16.46
CA GLU A 227 3.80 6.02 -16.22
C GLU A 227 2.58 5.27 -15.69
N VAL A 228 2.32 4.03 -16.12
CA VAL A 228 1.28 3.18 -15.54
C VAL A 228 1.59 2.89 -14.07
N LEU A 229 2.84 2.49 -13.76
CA LEU A 229 3.26 2.24 -12.39
C LEU A 229 3.17 3.50 -11.52
N HIS A 230 3.66 4.62 -12.00
CA HIS A 230 3.59 5.90 -11.29
C HIS A 230 2.14 6.32 -11.03
N THR A 231 1.26 6.16 -12.02
CA THR A 231 -0.17 6.44 -11.87
C THR A 231 -0.82 5.49 -10.87
N ALA A 232 -0.40 4.22 -10.83
CA ALA A 232 -0.85 3.26 -9.82
C ALA A 232 -0.43 3.68 -8.41
N GLU A 233 0.79 4.21 -8.22
CA GLU A 233 1.22 4.76 -6.94
C GLU A 233 0.34 5.95 -6.52
N VAL A 234 0.12 6.93 -7.40
CA VAL A 234 -0.74 8.10 -7.11
C VAL A 234 -2.16 7.66 -6.76
N THR A 235 -2.68 6.65 -7.46
CA THR A 235 -3.98 6.02 -7.20
C THR A 235 -4.02 5.42 -5.81
N TRP A 236 -3.04 4.59 -5.44
CA TRP A 236 -2.92 3.97 -4.12
C TRP A 236 -2.87 5.01 -3.00
N LEU A 237 -2.00 6.02 -3.16
CA LEU A 237 -1.81 7.09 -2.18
C LEU A 237 -3.10 7.92 -1.98
N THR A 238 -3.90 8.08 -3.04
CA THR A 238 -5.18 8.80 -2.95
C THR A 238 -6.27 7.93 -2.32
N PHE A 239 -6.42 6.69 -2.77
CA PHE A 239 -7.41 5.74 -2.25
C PHE A 239 -7.28 5.56 -0.74
N THR A 240 -6.06 5.30 -0.28
CA THR A 240 -5.79 5.03 1.13
C THR A 240 -6.09 6.25 2.01
N LYS A 241 -6.01 7.49 1.50
CA LYS A 241 -6.47 8.69 2.26
C LYS A 241 -7.97 8.66 2.49
N GLY A 242 -8.75 8.17 1.53
CA GLY A 242 -10.19 7.96 1.68
C GLY A 242 -10.50 6.90 2.74
N ILE A 243 -9.74 5.81 2.76
CA ILE A 243 -9.93 4.72 3.74
C ILE A 243 -9.80 5.22 5.19
N ARG A 244 -8.99 6.26 5.44
CA ARG A 244 -8.84 6.87 6.78
C ARG A 244 -10.11 7.55 7.30
N ILE A 245 -11.04 7.88 6.42
CA ILE A 245 -12.30 8.53 6.77
C ILE A 245 -13.39 7.48 7.01
N LEU A 246 -13.30 6.32 6.33
CA LEU A 246 -14.27 5.24 6.52
C LEU A 246 -14.14 4.62 7.91
N ASP A 247 -15.26 4.47 8.62
CA ASP A 247 -15.35 3.79 9.92
C ASP A 247 -14.72 2.38 9.91
N VAL A 248 -14.84 1.65 8.80
CA VAL A 248 -14.24 0.31 8.65
C VAL A 248 -12.72 0.34 8.53
N GLY A 249 -12.13 1.48 8.21
CA GLY A 249 -10.71 1.65 7.91
C GLY A 249 -9.91 2.42 8.96
N HIS A 250 -10.56 3.02 9.98
CA HIS A 250 -9.88 3.81 11.01
C HIS A 250 -10.24 3.38 12.44
N ASP A 251 -9.29 3.60 13.36
CA ASP A 251 -9.51 3.40 14.79
C ASP A 251 -10.24 4.61 15.40
N LYS A 252 -11.22 4.35 16.30
CA LYS A 252 -12.05 5.38 16.95
C LYS A 252 -11.23 6.43 17.70
N TYR A 253 -10.02 6.09 18.14
CA TYR A 253 -9.07 7.03 18.74
C TYR A 253 -8.87 8.30 17.88
N TYR A 254 -9.16 8.23 16.58
CA TYR A 254 -8.89 9.26 15.61
C TYR A 254 -10.12 10.05 15.11
N ASN A 255 -11.28 9.84 15.72
CA ASN A 255 -12.53 10.46 15.31
C ASN A 255 -12.49 11.99 15.41
N ASP A 256 -11.70 12.54 16.33
CA ASP A 256 -11.50 13.99 16.50
C ASP A 256 -10.72 14.64 15.34
N ARG A 257 -10.17 13.86 14.42
CA ARG A 257 -9.37 14.32 13.27
C ARG A 257 -10.04 14.13 11.92
N LEU A 258 -11.29 13.68 11.86
CA LEU A 258 -11.99 13.38 10.61
C LEU A 258 -12.04 14.58 9.66
N ASP A 259 -12.39 15.78 10.12
CA ASP A 259 -12.43 17.00 9.30
C ASP A 259 -11.08 17.28 8.62
N LYS A 260 -9.98 17.05 9.33
CA LYS A 260 -8.62 17.20 8.79
C LYS A 260 -8.34 16.15 7.71
N TRP A 261 -8.81 14.92 7.90
CA TRP A 261 -8.61 13.83 6.94
C TRP A 261 -9.44 14.01 5.69
N GLU A 262 -10.69 14.47 5.82
CA GLU A 262 -11.53 14.86 4.69
C GLU A 262 -10.86 15.97 3.87
N ALA A 263 -10.34 17.01 4.51
CA ALA A 263 -9.62 18.07 3.81
C ALA A 263 -8.38 17.55 3.04
N LEU A 264 -7.60 16.65 3.65
CA LEU A 264 -6.44 16.04 2.99
C LEU A 264 -6.84 15.11 1.84
N TYR A 265 -7.93 14.35 1.98
CA TYR A 265 -8.44 13.48 0.93
C TYR A 265 -8.97 14.28 -0.25
N ASN A 266 -9.80 15.31 0.00
CA ASN A 266 -10.33 16.19 -1.04
C ASN A 266 -9.23 16.90 -1.84
N LYS A 267 -8.17 17.34 -1.14
CA LYS A 267 -6.98 17.89 -1.81
C LYS A 267 -6.29 16.83 -2.67
N SER A 268 -6.13 15.60 -2.16
CA SER A 268 -5.53 14.50 -2.93
C SER A 268 -6.36 14.12 -4.14
N LEU A 269 -7.68 14.11 -4.02
CA LEU A 269 -8.59 13.83 -5.12
C LEU A 269 -8.43 14.83 -6.26
N THR A 270 -8.32 16.12 -5.93
CA THR A 270 -8.09 17.16 -6.94
C THR A 270 -6.79 16.90 -7.71
N THR A 271 -5.70 16.59 -7.01
CA THR A 271 -4.42 16.23 -7.65
C THR A 271 -4.53 14.94 -8.47
N PHE A 272 -5.25 13.94 -7.95
CA PHE A 272 -5.46 12.66 -8.61
C PHE A 272 -6.23 12.83 -9.93
N TYR A 273 -7.28 13.63 -9.96
CA TYR A 273 -8.07 13.86 -11.18
C TYR A 273 -7.21 14.49 -12.27
N THR A 274 -6.47 15.55 -11.94
CA THR A 274 -5.54 16.18 -12.90
C THR A 274 -4.48 15.20 -13.37
N HIS A 275 -3.98 14.32 -12.49
CA HIS A 275 -3.02 13.28 -12.86
C HIS A 275 -3.61 12.28 -13.85
N ILE A 276 -4.83 11.78 -13.60
CA ILE A 276 -5.52 10.86 -14.51
C ILE A 276 -5.84 11.51 -15.85
N ASP A 277 -6.28 12.77 -15.87
CA ASP A 277 -6.55 13.49 -17.11
C ASP A 277 -5.29 13.66 -17.96
N ASN A 278 -4.16 14.00 -17.33
CA ASN A 278 -2.87 14.13 -17.99
C ASN A 278 -2.36 12.78 -18.52
N PHE A 279 -2.45 11.72 -17.69
CA PHE A 279 -2.09 10.36 -18.09
C PHE A 279 -2.92 9.92 -19.30
N SER A 280 -4.24 10.08 -19.24
CA SER A 280 -5.16 9.73 -20.32
C SER A 280 -4.82 10.48 -21.61
N SER A 281 -4.60 11.80 -21.52
CA SER A 281 -4.24 12.62 -22.67
C SER A 281 -2.89 12.21 -23.28
N GLY A 282 -1.92 11.84 -22.44
CA GLY A 282 -0.62 11.34 -22.85
C GLY A 282 -0.73 10.01 -23.61
N VAL A 283 -1.44 9.03 -23.04
CA VAL A 283 -1.69 7.72 -23.67
C VAL A 283 -2.36 7.87 -25.04
N LEU A 284 -3.40 8.71 -25.14
CA LEU A 284 -4.08 8.97 -26.41
C LEU A 284 -3.15 9.61 -27.45
N THR A 285 -2.35 10.59 -27.05
CA THR A 285 -1.44 11.30 -27.95
C THR A 285 -0.34 10.39 -28.48
N GLU A 286 0.14 9.44 -27.68
CA GLU A 286 1.23 8.55 -28.05
C GLU A 286 0.74 7.33 -28.85
N ILE A 287 -0.41 6.74 -28.46
CA ILE A 287 -0.89 5.47 -29.04
C ILE A 287 -1.85 5.68 -30.22
N GLU A 288 -2.67 6.74 -30.26
CA GLU A 288 -3.63 6.93 -31.37
C GLU A 288 -2.96 7.21 -32.73
N PRO A 289 -1.89 8.04 -32.81
CA PRO A 289 -1.15 8.20 -34.05
C PRO A 289 -0.49 6.88 -34.49
N ALA A 290 0.06 6.10 -33.56
CA ALA A 290 0.70 4.81 -33.86
C ALA A 290 -0.28 3.82 -34.53
N ARG A 291 -1.54 3.76 -34.06
CA ARG A 291 -2.59 2.90 -34.65
C ARG A 291 -3.04 3.33 -36.05
N LEU A 292 -3.00 4.62 -36.37
CA LEU A 292 -3.33 5.14 -37.71
C LEU A 292 -2.28 4.74 -38.77
N PHE A 293 -1.03 4.51 -38.37
CA PHE A 293 0.03 4.06 -39.28
C PHE A 293 0.12 2.53 -39.42
N THR A 294 -0.35 1.74 -38.45
CA THR A 294 -0.23 0.26 -38.45
C THR A 294 -1.43 -0.51 -39.01
N GLY A 295 -2.52 0.18 -39.34
CA GLY A 295 -3.56 -0.30 -40.26
C GLY A 295 -4.04 -1.75 -40.05
N SER A 296 -4.63 -2.07 -38.88
CA SER A 296 -5.36 -3.33 -38.69
C SER A 296 -6.86 -3.08 -38.47
N PRO A 297 -7.73 -3.46 -39.43
CA PRO A 297 -9.17 -3.30 -39.30
C PRO A 297 -9.74 -4.49 -38.49
N GLY A 298 -10.09 -4.28 -37.22
CA GLY A 298 -10.72 -5.35 -36.45
C GLY A 298 -11.01 -5.16 -34.96
N ASP A 299 -10.74 -4.02 -34.33
CA ASP A 299 -11.03 -3.85 -32.90
C ASP A 299 -12.53 -3.72 -32.64
N LYS A 300 -13.19 -4.87 -32.44
CA LYS A 300 -14.44 -4.94 -31.70
C LYS A 300 -14.13 -4.47 -30.28
N SER A 301 -14.76 -3.36 -29.88
CA SER A 301 -14.86 -2.88 -28.50
C SER A 301 -14.91 -4.04 -27.50
N LYS A 302 -13.80 -4.24 -26.78
CA LYS A 302 -13.75 -5.13 -25.62
C LYS A 302 -14.46 -4.44 -24.45
N LYS A 303 -15.06 -5.28 -23.59
CA LYS A 303 -15.97 -4.92 -22.49
C LYS A 303 -15.55 -3.65 -21.75
N ILE A 304 -16.25 -2.56 -21.99
CA ILE A 304 -16.41 -1.51 -21.00
C ILE A 304 -17.38 -2.09 -19.97
N LEU A 305 -16.94 -2.35 -18.74
CA LEU A 305 -17.86 -2.59 -17.63
C LEU A 305 -18.49 -1.25 -17.22
N SER A 306 -19.29 -0.67 -18.13
CA SER A 306 -19.95 0.61 -17.88
C SER A 306 -21.11 0.40 -16.91
N SER A 307 -20.86 0.64 -15.63
CA SER A 307 -21.94 1.00 -14.68
C SER A 307 -22.15 2.52 -14.59
N VAL A 308 -21.48 3.32 -15.44
CA VAL A 308 -21.49 4.80 -15.39
C VAL A 308 -22.37 5.45 -16.48
N ILE A 309 -22.96 4.70 -17.41
CA ILE A 309 -23.72 5.29 -18.53
C ILE A 309 -25.16 5.70 -18.17
N ASP A 310 -25.78 5.18 -17.10
CA ASP A 310 -27.19 5.52 -16.79
C ASP A 310 -27.38 6.85 -16.03
N GLY A 311 -26.31 7.58 -15.71
CA GLY A 311 -26.38 8.82 -14.93
C GLY A 311 -26.34 10.13 -15.72
N TYR A 312 -26.00 10.09 -17.02
CA TYR A 312 -25.75 11.31 -17.82
C TYR A 312 -26.79 11.60 -18.90
N LEU A 313 -27.88 10.83 -18.96
CA LEU A 313 -29.04 11.12 -19.79
C LEU A 313 -30.32 11.11 -18.94
N ALA A 314 -30.46 12.14 -18.12
CA ALA A 314 -31.74 12.58 -17.54
C ALA A 314 -31.80 14.12 -17.55
#